data_AF-A0A0M2PJN4-F1
#
_entry.id   AF-A0A0M2PJN4-F1
#
_cell.length_a   1.000
_cell.length_b   1.000
_cell.length_c   1.000
_cell.angle_alpha   90.00
_cell.angle_beta   90.00
_cell.angle_gamma   90.00
#
_symmetry.space_group_name_H-M   'P 1'
#
loop_
_entity.id
_entity.type
_entity.pdbx_description
1 polymer ?
#
loop_
_entity_poly.entity_id
_entity_poly.type
_entity_poly.pdbx_seq_one_letter_code
_entity_poly.pdbx_strand_id
1 'polypeptide(L)'
;MAKFTTEEKIQIVLRYLKRNESINKVAEEVNVSPPILSGWIRLYEQFGLEAFIKSYTSYSVEFKLNVLKFMKDTGISSYDAAAIFNISSPGLIRNWRKLFETGGIDALHPKKKGRSSMKKETKTNVKKQLPVEG
;
A
#
# COMPACT_ATOMS: atom_id res chain seq x y z
N MET A 1 6.12 -7.93 -0.81
CA MET A 1 6.42 -6.50 -0.53
C MET A 1 6.82 -5.85 -1.83
N ALA A 2 6.55 -4.56 -2.04
CA ALA A 2 7.06 -3.88 -3.22
C ALA A 2 8.60 -3.90 -3.14
N LYS A 3 9.28 -4.31 -4.22
CA LYS A 3 10.76 -4.40 -4.28
C LYS A 3 11.45 -3.04 -4.12
N PHE A 4 10.70 -1.95 -4.37
CA PHE A 4 11.17 -0.57 -4.27
C PHE A 4 10.11 0.32 -3.61
N THR A 5 10.56 1.17 -2.70
CA THR A 5 9.84 2.30 -2.11
C THR A 5 9.69 3.44 -3.11
N THR A 6 8.82 4.40 -2.80
CA THR A 6 8.64 5.63 -3.63
C THR A 6 9.95 6.41 -3.73
N GLU A 7 10.65 6.59 -2.61
CA GLU A 7 11.93 7.31 -2.56
C GLU A 7 13.00 6.61 -3.42
N GLU A 8 13.13 5.28 -3.30
CA GLU A 8 14.10 4.52 -4.10
C GLU A 8 13.84 4.68 -5.60
N LYS A 9 12.57 4.66 -6.05
CA LYS A 9 12.25 4.89 -7.46
C LYS A 9 12.65 6.28 -7.93
N ILE A 10 12.38 7.31 -7.13
CA ILE A 10 12.73 8.70 -7.43
C ILE A 10 14.26 8.83 -7.55
N GLN A 11 15.01 8.28 -6.60
CA GLN A 11 16.48 8.33 -6.62
C GLN A 11 17.06 7.64 -7.87
N ILE A 12 16.49 6.50 -8.29
CA ILE A 12 16.93 5.79 -9.50
C ILE A 12 16.68 6.63 -10.76
N VAL A 13 15.51 7.26 -10.87
CA VAL A 13 15.17 8.12 -12.02
C VAL A 13 16.06 9.37 -12.04
N LEU A 14 16.24 10.05 -10.90
CA LEU A 14 17.12 11.21 -10.78
C LEU A 14 18.57 10.87 -11.12
N ARG A 15 19.03 9.68 -10.72
CA ARG A 15 20.38 9.19 -11.06
C ARG A 15 20.54 9.03 -12.57
N TYR A 16 19.57 8.43 -13.25
CA TYR A 16 19.57 8.33 -14.71
C TYR A 16 19.65 9.71 -15.38
N LEU A 17 18.79 10.64 -14.95
CA LEU A 17 18.75 12.00 -15.50
C LEU A 17 20.06 12.80 -15.28
N LYS A 18 20.78 12.54 -14.18
CA LYS A 18 22.04 13.23 -13.87
C LYS A 18 23.28 12.65 -14.55
N ARG A 19 23.33 11.34 -14.81
CA ARG A 19 24.59 10.66 -15.17
C ARG A 19 24.84 10.46 -16.67
N ASN A 20 23.89 10.81 -17.55
CA ASN A 20 23.99 10.52 -18.99
C ASN A 20 24.35 9.04 -19.28
N GLU A 21 23.97 8.13 -18.36
CA GLU A 21 24.19 6.69 -18.46
C GLU A 21 23.06 6.05 -19.26
N SER A 22 23.34 4.92 -19.93
CA SER A 22 22.29 4.18 -20.64
C SER A 22 21.29 3.55 -19.66
N ILE A 23 20.01 3.49 -20.06
CA ILE A 23 18.94 2.86 -19.27
C ILE A 23 19.34 1.42 -18.88
N ASN A 24 19.97 0.68 -19.80
CA ASN A 24 20.38 -0.71 -19.58
C ASN A 24 21.37 -0.83 -18.41
N LYS A 25 22.35 0.06 -18.34
CA LYS A 25 23.37 0.05 -17.28
C LYS A 25 22.74 0.34 -15.91
N VAL A 26 21.89 1.37 -15.84
CA VAL A 26 21.20 1.72 -14.59
C VAL A 26 20.27 0.59 -14.14
N ALA A 27 19.52 0.02 -15.08
CA ALA A 27 18.59 -1.08 -14.84
C ALA A 27 19.29 -2.34 -14.30
N GLU A 28 20.44 -2.70 -14.86
CA GLU A 28 21.26 -3.82 -14.39
C GLU A 28 21.75 -3.61 -12.96
N GLU A 29 22.32 -2.43 -12.66
CA GLU A 29 22.86 -2.11 -11.33
C GLU A 29 21.77 -2.11 -10.24
N VAL A 30 20.56 -1.65 -10.57
CA VAL A 30 19.44 -1.64 -9.62
C VAL A 30 18.61 -2.93 -9.68
N ASN A 31 19.01 -3.90 -10.51
CA ASN A 31 18.32 -5.17 -10.73
C ASN A 31 16.81 -4.99 -11.07
N VAL A 32 16.54 -4.10 -12.03
CA VAL A 32 15.22 -3.79 -12.60
C VAL A 32 15.27 -4.06 -14.10
N SER A 33 14.18 -4.50 -14.70
CA SER A 33 14.17 -4.67 -16.16
C SER A 33 14.15 -3.29 -16.86
N PRO A 34 14.87 -3.10 -17.98
CA PRO A 34 14.89 -1.83 -18.70
C PRO A 34 13.51 -1.26 -19.04
N PRO A 35 12.48 -2.07 -19.41
CA PRO A 35 11.12 -1.56 -19.63
C PRO A 35 10.47 -0.96 -18.38
N ILE A 36 10.73 -1.52 -17.19
CA ILE A 36 10.19 -0.97 -15.93
C ILE A 36 10.83 0.38 -15.63
N LEU A 37 12.16 0.48 -15.77
CA LEU A 37 12.88 1.73 -15.55
C LEU A 37 12.45 2.81 -16.55
N SER A 38 12.27 2.45 -17.83
CA SER A 38 11.73 3.36 -18.84
C SER A 38 10.33 3.86 -18.48
N GLY A 39 9.47 2.99 -17.94
CA GLY A 39 8.15 3.40 -17.43
C GLY A 39 8.24 4.41 -16.29
N TRP A 40 9.19 4.23 -15.35
CA TRP A 40 9.41 5.19 -14.26
C TRP A 40 9.91 6.55 -14.77
N ILE A 41 10.87 6.55 -15.70
CA ILE A 41 11.38 7.79 -16.30
C ILE A 41 10.24 8.58 -16.97
N ARG A 42 9.42 7.91 -17.80
CA ARG A 42 8.27 8.55 -18.47
C ARG A 42 7.26 9.11 -17.47
N LEU A 43 6.96 8.35 -16.41
CA LEU A 43 6.06 8.83 -15.36
C LEU A 43 6.61 10.09 -14.67
N TYR A 44 7.91 10.11 -14.38
CA TYR A 44 8.58 11.28 -13.81
C TYR A 44 8.59 12.48 -14.75
N GLU A 45 8.83 12.28 -16.04
CA GLU A 45 8.80 13.37 -17.03
C GLU A 45 7.42 14.01 -17.17
N GLN A 46 6.34 13.24 -16.99
CA GLN A 46 4.96 13.73 -17.10
C GLN A 46 4.44 14.37 -15.82
N PHE A 47 4.67 13.74 -14.67
CA PHE A 47 4.04 14.12 -13.39
C PHE A 47 5.06 14.47 -12.29
N GLY A 48 6.36 14.50 -12.60
CA GLY A 48 7.41 14.78 -11.63
C GLY A 48 7.42 13.79 -10.46
N LEU A 49 7.56 14.32 -9.25
CA LEU A 49 7.55 13.54 -8.02
C LEU A 49 6.18 12.89 -7.76
N GLU A 50 5.09 13.53 -8.20
CA GLU A 50 3.72 13.06 -7.99
C GLU A 50 3.46 11.71 -8.64
N ALA A 51 4.20 11.38 -9.70
CA ALA A 51 4.11 10.10 -10.40
C ALA A 51 4.41 8.88 -9.51
N PHE A 52 5.17 9.07 -8.42
CA PHE A 52 5.55 8.00 -7.50
C PHE A 52 4.91 8.13 -6.12
N ILE A 53 4.21 9.23 -5.86
CA ILE A 53 3.34 9.34 -4.70
C ILE A 53 2.23 8.31 -4.93
N LYS A 54 2.24 7.25 -4.12
CA LYS A 54 1.19 6.23 -4.18
C LYS A 54 -0.15 6.93 -4.05
N SER A 55 -0.94 6.96 -5.11
CA SER A 55 -2.30 7.51 -5.10
C SER A 55 -3.29 6.59 -4.37
N TYR A 56 -2.87 5.96 -3.28
CA TYR A 56 -3.84 5.53 -2.28
C TYR A 56 -4.27 6.80 -1.57
N THR A 57 -5.39 7.38 -1.99
CA THR A 57 -6.00 8.48 -1.24
C THR A 57 -6.27 7.95 0.17
N SER A 58 -5.41 8.31 1.12
CA SER A 58 -5.57 7.92 2.51
C SER A 58 -6.55 8.89 3.13
N TYR A 59 -7.79 8.46 3.27
CA TYR A 59 -8.82 9.25 3.94
C TYR A 59 -8.62 9.16 5.46
N SER A 60 -8.56 10.30 6.14
CA SER A 60 -8.55 10.35 7.61
C SER A 60 -9.85 9.78 8.17
N VAL A 61 -9.84 9.33 9.42
CA VAL A 61 -11.05 8.82 10.09
C VAL A 61 -12.13 9.90 10.14
N GLU A 62 -11.72 11.14 10.43
CA GLU A 62 -12.59 12.30 10.44
C GLU A 62 -13.25 12.56 9.08
N PHE A 63 -12.47 12.48 7.99
CA PHE A 63 -13.02 12.62 6.65
C PHE A 63 -14.05 11.53 6.35
N LYS A 64 -13.73 10.27 6.65
CA LYS A 64 -14.67 9.15 6.44
C LYS A 64 -15.96 9.36 7.24
N LEU A 65 -15.85 9.83 8.48
CA LEU A 65 -17.02 10.12 9.32
C LEU A 65 -17.85 11.27 8.76
N ASN A 66 -17.20 12.33 8.27
CA ASN A 66 -17.89 13.44 7.62
C ASN A 66 -18.72 12.94 6.42
N VAL A 67 -18.10 12.17 5.51
CA VAL A 67 -18.79 11.58 4.35
C VAL A 67 -19.98 10.73 4.79
N LEU A 68 -19.81 9.86 5.79
CA LEU A 68 -20.90 8.99 6.27
C LEU A 68 -22.03 9.78 6.96
N LYS A 69 -21.71 10.81 7.74
CA LYS A 69 -22.71 11.70 8.35
C LYS A 69 -23.48 12.46 7.29
N PHE A 70 -22.78 13.08 6.34
CA PHE A 70 -23.38 13.81 5.23
C PHE A 70 -24.35 12.92 4.44
N MET A 71 -23.95 11.67 4.15
CA MET A 71 -24.84 10.71 3.50
C MET A 71 -26.08 10.37 4.33
N LYS A 72 -25.94 10.27 5.66
CA LYS A 72 -27.06 9.97 6.56
C LYS A 72 -28.03 11.15 6.63
N ASP A 73 -27.50 12.37 6.70
CA ASP A 73 -28.28 13.59 6.88
C ASP A 73 -29.01 13.99 5.58
N THR A 74 -28.40 13.73 4.42
CA THR A 74 -28.97 14.06 3.10
C THR A 74 -29.70 12.91 2.42
N GLY A 75 -29.48 11.66 2.86
CA GLY A 75 -30.09 10.46 2.26
C GLY A 75 -29.53 10.05 0.91
N ILE A 76 -28.39 10.59 0.48
CA ILE A 76 -27.82 10.35 -0.86
C ILE A 76 -27.12 8.99 -1.01
N SER A 77 -26.97 8.54 -2.26
CA SER A 77 -26.31 7.29 -2.57
C SER A 77 -24.78 7.35 -2.43
N SER A 78 -24.13 6.18 -2.34
CA SER A 78 -22.67 6.09 -2.34
C SER A 78 -22.03 6.64 -3.63
N TYR A 79 -22.78 6.68 -4.73
CA TYR A 79 -22.30 7.22 -6.00
C TYR A 79 -22.27 8.75 -5.95
N ASP A 80 -23.37 9.36 -5.49
CA ASP A 80 -23.47 10.82 -5.36
C ASP A 80 -22.45 11.35 -4.36
N ALA A 81 -22.30 10.66 -3.21
CA ALA A 81 -21.28 11.01 -2.23
C ALA A 81 -19.86 10.88 -2.80
N ALA A 82 -19.58 9.86 -3.63
CA ALA A 82 -18.28 9.73 -4.25
C ALA A 82 -17.98 10.89 -5.22
N ALA A 83 -18.99 11.36 -5.96
CA ALA A 83 -18.86 12.51 -6.85
C ALA A 83 -18.63 13.81 -6.05
N ILE A 84 -19.41 14.06 -4.99
CA ILE A 84 -19.32 15.28 -4.17
C ILE A 84 -17.96 15.37 -3.45
N PHE A 85 -17.48 14.26 -2.90
CA PHE A 85 -16.24 14.23 -2.11
C PHE A 85 -15.00 13.84 -2.92
N ASN A 86 -15.11 13.78 -4.26
CA ASN A 86 -14.04 13.39 -5.18
C ASN A 86 -13.35 12.06 -4.78
N ILE A 87 -14.16 11.05 -4.44
CA ILE A 87 -13.69 9.73 -4.05
C ILE A 87 -13.68 8.81 -5.28
N SER A 88 -12.50 8.27 -5.60
CA SER A 88 -12.28 7.44 -6.79
C SER A 88 -13.14 6.19 -6.91
N SER A 89 -13.70 5.70 -5.79
CA SER A 89 -14.57 4.52 -5.81
C SER A 89 -15.70 4.63 -4.78
N PRO A 90 -16.97 4.58 -5.22
CA PRO A 90 -18.14 4.42 -4.33
C PRO A 90 -18.05 3.18 -3.41
N GLY A 91 -17.31 2.14 -3.84
CA GLY A 91 -17.07 0.94 -3.06
C GLY A 91 -16.29 1.22 -1.77
N LEU A 92 -15.44 2.25 -1.73
CA LEU A 92 -14.72 2.66 -0.51
C LEU A 92 -15.70 3.15 0.55
N ILE A 93 -16.68 3.96 0.14
CA ILE A 93 -17.70 4.53 1.03
C ILE A 93 -18.59 3.42 1.61
N ARG A 94 -19.00 2.45 0.78
CA ARG A 94 -19.75 1.27 1.24
C ARG A 94 -18.96 0.46 2.27
N ASN A 95 -17.66 0.29 2.05
CA ASN A 95 -16.79 -0.39 3.00
C ASN A 95 -16.67 0.40 4.32
N TRP A 96 -16.51 1.73 4.28
CA TRP A 96 -16.49 2.55 5.50
C TRP A 96 -17.79 2.45 6.28
N ARG A 97 -18.94 2.49 5.59
CA ARG A 97 -20.25 2.30 6.23
C ARG A 97 -20.32 0.96 6.96
N LYS A 98 -19.97 -0.13 6.28
CA LYS A 98 -19.95 -1.48 6.87
C LYS A 98 -19.02 -1.55 8.08
N LEU A 99 -17.81 -0.99 7.99
CA LEU A 99 -16.87 -0.95 9.11
C LEU A 99 -17.45 -0.18 10.29
N PHE A 100 -18.03 1.00 10.04
CA PHE A 100 -18.68 1.82 11.06
C PHE A 100 -19.86 1.11 11.74
N GLU A 101 -20.70 0.41 10.97
CA GLU A 101 -21.82 -0.38 11.51
C GLU A 101 -21.34 -1.55 12.38
N THR A 102 -20.23 -2.20 12.01
CA THR A 102 -19.70 -3.38 12.73
C THR A 102 -18.87 -3.05 13.98
N GLY A 103 -18.19 -1.92 14.00
CA GLY A 103 -17.23 -1.61 15.07
C GLY A 103 -17.00 -0.12 15.31
N GLY A 104 -17.98 0.72 14.93
CA GLY A 104 -17.98 2.15 15.20
C GLY A 104 -16.78 2.89 14.61
N ILE A 105 -16.36 3.95 15.30
CA ILE A 105 -15.24 4.81 14.90
C ILE A 105 -13.91 4.03 14.90
N ASP A 106 -13.73 3.10 15.85
CA ASP A 106 -12.52 2.30 15.97
C ASP A 106 -12.27 1.41 14.75
N ALA A 107 -13.33 0.91 14.12
CA ALA A 107 -13.23 0.12 12.89
C ALA A 107 -12.85 0.95 11.64
N LEU A 108 -13.01 2.27 11.67
CA LEU A 108 -12.61 3.17 10.57
C LEU A 108 -11.12 3.49 10.57
N HIS A 109 -10.45 3.29 11.71
CA HIS A 109 -9.01 3.47 11.84
C HIS A 109 -8.26 2.50 10.92
N PRO A 110 -7.17 2.94 10.28
CA PRO A 110 -6.35 2.05 9.48
C PRO A 110 -5.81 0.93 10.38
N LYS A 111 -6.28 -0.29 10.16
CA LYS A 111 -5.77 -1.46 10.88
C LYS A 111 -4.27 -1.55 10.60
N LYS A 112 -3.44 -1.45 11.65
CA LYS A 112 -2.02 -1.79 11.57
C LYS A 112 -1.96 -3.20 11.01
N LYS A 113 -1.42 -3.37 9.79
CA LYS A 113 -1.26 -4.65 9.14
C LYS A 113 -0.13 -5.42 9.83
N GLY A 114 -0.38 -5.83 11.07
CA GLY A 114 0.47 -6.76 11.80
C GLY A 114 0.23 -8.14 11.21
N ARG A 115 1.24 -8.67 10.53
CA ARG A 115 1.29 -10.09 10.18
C ARG A 115 1.32 -10.82 11.52
N SER A 116 0.28 -11.59 11.85
CA SER A 116 0.39 -12.51 12.99
C SER A 116 1.57 -13.43 12.69
N SER A 117 2.64 -13.33 13.48
CA SER A 117 3.81 -14.18 13.33
C SER A 117 3.38 -15.60 13.69
N MET A 118 3.20 -16.46 12.68
CA MET A 118 3.05 -17.89 12.92
C MET A 118 4.34 -18.38 13.58
N LYS A 119 4.30 -18.64 14.90
CA LYS A 119 5.33 -19.43 15.56
C LYS A 119 5.38 -20.78 14.83
N LYS A 120 6.45 -21.02 14.07
CA LYS A 120 6.77 -22.38 13.63
C LYS A 120 7.22 -23.13 14.87
N GLU A 121 6.34 -23.93 15.45
CA GLU A 121 6.76 -24.98 16.37
C GLU A 121 7.58 -25.99 15.57
N THR A 122 8.90 -25.86 15.64
CA THR A 122 9.82 -26.91 15.22
C THR A 122 9.64 -28.06 16.20
N LYS A 123 8.86 -29.08 15.78
CA LYS A 123 8.91 -30.41 16.39
C LYS A 123 10.28 -31.01 16.10
N THR A 124 11.26 -30.70 16.95
CA THR A 124 12.57 -31.33 16.90
C THR A 124 12.40 -32.76 17.39
N ASN A 125 12.46 -33.69 16.43
CA ASN A 125 12.56 -35.12 16.64
C ASN A 125 13.91 -35.41 17.33
N VAL A 126 13.89 -35.57 18.66
CA VAL A 126 15.04 -36.11 19.40
C VAL A 126 14.84 -37.61 19.51
N LYS A 127 15.55 -38.34 18.64
CA LYS A 127 15.73 -39.78 18.71
C LYS A 127 16.28 -40.16 20.08
N LYS A 128 15.60 -41.12 20.69
CA LYS A 128 15.97 -41.85 21.91
C LYS A 128 17.26 -42.65 21.64
N GLN A 129 18.32 -42.37 22.39
CA GLN A 129 19.41 -43.33 22.64
C GLN A 129 19.66 -43.34 24.16
N LEU A 130 19.68 -44.56 24.73
CA LEU A 130 19.89 -44.87 26.14
C LEU A 130 21.33 -44.53 26.60
N PRO A 131 21.56 -44.54 27.91
CA PRO A 131 22.35 -45.64 28.46
C PRO A 131 21.71 -46.36 29.65
N VAL A 132 22.11 -47.62 29.74
CA VAL A 132 21.98 -48.61 30.82
C VAL A 132 22.48 -48.10 32.18
N GLU A 133 21.83 -48.53 33.27
CA GLU A 133 22.44 -49.09 34.50
C GLU A 133 21.35 -49.42 35.54
N GLY A 134 21.44 -50.61 36.14
CA GLY A 134 20.55 -51.12 37.21
C GLY A 134 20.20 -52.59 37.04
#